data_AF-A0A1M6YPB1-F1
#
_entry.id   AF-A0A1M6YPB1-F1
#
_cell.length_a   1.000
_cell.length_b   1.000
_cell.length_c   1.000
_cell.angle_alpha   90.00
_cell.angle_beta   90.00
_cell.angle_gamma   90.00
#
_symmetry.space_group_name_H-M   'P 1'
#
loop_
_entity.id
_entity.type
_entity.pdbx_description
1 polymer ?
#
loop_
_entity_poly.entity_id
_entity_poly.type
_entity_poly.pdbx_seq_one_letter_code
_entity_poly.pdbx_strand_id
1 'polypeptide(L)'
;MDKLLASFQNATQEGLKTIAAALEQFSQGVTDELARVKPRAIAAAEDDENLPLDAALFDSAPTVAVPKHAKFAPLADVGHRFLMTAQGVFIEVRRPWLHVIQQLAKHNDTGPRPPYGDIEPKIELAFGRLGVALPFLQAFAEEARAALPNEHAAWVVWDQQKKELAYKALHVSKATPGSITFERPQLAAHESLAIDIHSHGDGAAFFSDQDNADDAGEVKISAVLGGLGEGATPSVAFRLCVLGMFVPLKVPADAIFKVPEPA
;
A
#
# COMPACT_ATOMS: atom_id res chain seq x y z
N MET A 1 -49.98 38.57 7.70
CA MET A 1 -49.05 37.53 8.19
C MET A 1 -48.09 37.09 7.08
N ASP A 2 -48.61 36.80 5.89
CA ASP A 2 -47.81 36.31 4.74
C ASP A 2 -46.69 37.23 4.26
N LYS A 3 -46.91 38.56 4.23
CA LYS A 3 -45.85 39.52 3.90
C LYS A 3 -44.68 39.50 4.90
N LEU A 4 -44.98 39.26 6.19
CA LEU A 4 -43.98 39.17 7.25
C LEU A 4 -43.20 37.86 7.16
N LEU A 5 -43.89 36.75 6.84
CA LEU A 5 -43.27 35.45 6.60
C LEU A 5 -42.35 35.47 5.37
N ALA A 6 -42.80 36.06 4.25
CA ALA A 6 -41.98 36.20 3.05
C ALA A 6 -40.75 37.08 3.28
N SER A 7 -40.91 38.18 4.03
CA SER A 7 -39.78 39.04 4.41
C SER A 7 -38.75 38.29 5.27
N PHE A 8 -39.21 37.48 6.23
CA PHE A 8 -38.34 36.67 7.08
C PHE A 8 -37.62 35.57 6.29
N GLN A 9 -38.32 34.88 5.38
CA GLN A 9 -37.73 33.85 4.52
C GLN A 9 -36.66 34.42 3.60
N ASN A 10 -36.92 35.56 2.96
CA ASN A 10 -35.96 36.23 2.08
C ASN A 10 -34.69 36.66 2.86
N ALA A 11 -34.86 37.31 4.02
CA ALA A 11 -33.75 37.72 4.86
C ALA A 11 -32.91 36.52 5.35
N THR A 12 -33.57 35.42 5.70
CA THR A 12 -32.88 34.19 6.12
C THR A 12 -32.11 33.56 4.96
N GLN A 13 -32.71 33.50 3.76
CA GLN A 13 -32.06 32.95 2.57
C GLN A 13 -30.85 33.79 2.14
N GLU A 14 -30.95 35.12 2.22
CA GLU A 14 -29.85 36.04 1.94
C GLU A 14 -28.72 35.91 2.97
N GLY A 15 -29.06 35.78 4.25
CA GLY A 15 -28.10 35.49 5.31
C GLY A 15 -27.35 34.17 5.08
N LEU A 16 -28.07 33.09 4.74
CA LEU A 16 -27.46 31.80 4.43
C LEU A 16 -26.54 31.86 3.21
N LYS A 17 -26.92 32.57 2.15
CA LYS A 17 -26.06 32.77 0.97
C LYS A 17 -24.78 33.54 1.33
N THR A 18 -24.91 34.56 2.17
CA THR A 18 -23.76 35.36 2.61
C THR A 18 -22.79 34.52 3.43
N ILE A 19 -23.30 33.68 4.33
CA ILE A 19 -22.49 32.75 5.12
C ILE A 19 -21.82 31.72 4.21
N ALA A 20 -22.54 31.15 3.24
CA ALA A 20 -21.98 30.18 2.30
C ALA A 20 -20.82 30.79 1.48
N ALA A 21 -21.00 32.00 0.95
CA ALA A 21 -19.96 32.71 0.20
C ALA A 21 -18.73 33.05 1.08
N ALA A 22 -18.95 33.46 2.32
CA ALA A 22 -17.86 33.71 3.26
C ALA A 22 -17.08 32.44 3.60
N LEU A 23 -17.76 31.30 3.77
CA LEU A 23 -17.14 30.00 3.99
C LEU A 23 -16.33 29.54 2.77
N GLU A 24 -16.85 29.75 1.56
CA GLU A 24 -16.14 29.43 0.32
C GLU A 24 -14.86 30.27 0.16
N GLN A 25 -14.95 31.58 0.38
CA GLN A 25 -13.79 32.47 0.36
C GLN A 25 -12.75 32.11 1.42
N PHE A 26 -13.19 31.78 2.62
CA PHE A 26 -12.30 31.31 3.69
C PHE A 26 -11.61 29.99 3.30
N SER A 27 -12.37 29.02 2.79
CA SER A 27 -11.83 27.74 2.33
C SER A 27 -10.80 27.91 1.21
N GLN A 28 -11.08 28.81 0.25
CA GLN A 28 -10.15 29.13 -0.82
C GLN A 28 -8.88 29.80 -0.26
N GLY A 29 -9.04 30.79 0.62
CA GLY A 29 -7.91 31.48 1.25
C GLY A 29 -6.99 30.54 2.05
N VAL A 30 -7.57 29.58 2.79
CA VAL A 30 -6.80 28.54 3.49
C VAL A 30 -6.06 27.64 2.50
N THR A 31 -6.70 27.25 1.40
CA THR A 31 -6.06 26.43 0.36
C THR A 31 -4.87 27.16 -0.26
N ASP A 32 -5.04 28.44 -0.58
CA ASP A 32 -3.99 29.30 -1.16
C ASP A 32 -2.83 29.51 -0.17
N GLU A 33 -3.14 29.73 1.11
CA GLU A 33 -2.12 29.86 2.16
C GLU A 33 -1.34 28.55 2.35
N LEU A 34 -2.02 27.41 2.39
CA LEU A 34 -1.38 26.09 2.47
C LEU A 34 -0.48 25.82 1.26
N ALA A 35 -0.92 26.16 0.05
CA ALA A 35 -0.13 26.04 -1.17
C ALA A 35 1.12 26.93 -1.14
N ARG A 36 1.03 28.14 -0.56
CA ARG A 36 2.18 29.04 -0.36
C ARG A 36 3.16 28.52 0.69
N VAL A 37 2.66 27.91 1.76
CA VAL A 37 3.49 27.39 2.87
C VAL A 37 4.27 26.14 2.45
N LYS A 38 3.76 25.36 1.50
CA LYS A 38 4.45 24.18 0.94
C LYS A 38 4.63 24.35 -0.57
N PRO A 39 5.61 25.14 -1.02
CA PRO A 39 5.86 25.31 -2.44
C PRO A 39 6.16 23.95 -3.07
N ARG A 40 5.45 23.67 -4.17
CA ARG A 40 5.70 22.47 -4.99
C ARG A 40 6.93 22.75 -5.84
N ALA A 41 7.91 21.87 -5.80
CA ALA A 41 9.12 21.99 -6.61
C ALA A 41 8.86 21.51 -8.05
N ILE A 42 7.93 22.17 -8.75
CA ILE A 42 7.57 21.89 -10.14
C ILE A 42 8.29 22.89 -11.03
N ALA A 43 9.08 22.39 -11.98
CA ALA A 43 9.86 23.20 -12.89
C ALA A 43 9.05 23.59 -14.13
N ALA A 44 7.94 24.31 -13.93
CA ALA A 44 7.07 24.84 -14.98
C ALA A 44 6.90 26.36 -14.84
N ALA A 45 6.49 27.02 -15.92
CA ALA A 45 6.13 28.43 -15.85
C ALA A 45 4.84 28.62 -15.03
N GLU A 46 4.74 29.71 -14.28
CA GLU A 46 3.58 29.96 -13.41
C GLU A 46 2.27 30.15 -14.18
N ASP A 47 2.36 30.55 -15.45
CA ASP A 47 1.25 30.80 -16.36
C ASP A 47 0.96 29.61 -17.31
N ASP A 48 1.62 28.47 -17.13
CA ASP A 48 1.34 27.27 -17.92
C ASP A 48 -0.05 26.71 -17.58
N GLU A 49 -0.87 26.49 -18.62
CA GLU A 49 -2.25 26.00 -18.48
C GLU A 49 -2.35 24.60 -17.88
N ASN A 50 -1.29 23.79 -17.96
CA ASN A 50 -1.24 22.42 -17.46
C ASN A 50 -0.63 22.32 -16.05
N LEU A 51 -0.09 23.40 -15.48
CA LEU A 51 0.47 23.42 -14.13
C LEU A 51 -0.49 22.86 -13.05
N PRO A 52 -1.83 23.09 -13.10
CA PRO A 52 -2.75 22.47 -12.16
C PRO A 52 -2.76 20.94 -12.19
N LEU A 53 -2.55 20.32 -13.36
CA LEU A 53 -2.47 18.86 -13.49
C LEU A 53 -1.17 18.33 -12.87
N ASP A 54 -0.04 18.99 -13.13
CA ASP A 54 1.24 18.64 -12.52
C ASP A 54 1.21 18.82 -11.00
N ALA A 55 0.51 19.86 -10.50
CA ALA A 55 0.30 20.07 -9.07
C ALA A 55 -0.50 18.92 -8.45
N ALA A 56 -1.57 18.46 -9.10
CA ALA A 56 -2.35 17.31 -8.63
C ALA A 56 -1.53 16.01 -8.62
N LEU A 57 -0.68 15.79 -9.64
CA LEU A 57 0.24 14.65 -9.67
C LEU A 57 1.27 14.73 -8.54
N PHE A 58 1.88 15.91 -8.35
CA PHE A 58 2.84 16.15 -7.27
C PHE A 58 2.20 15.89 -5.89
N ASP A 59 0.97 16.36 -5.67
CA ASP A 59 0.28 16.15 -4.40
C ASP A 59 -0.07 14.69 -4.14
N SER A 60 -0.28 13.89 -5.20
CA SER A 60 -0.56 12.45 -5.08
C SER A 60 0.66 11.61 -4.68
N ALA A 61 1.86 11.99 -5.13
CA ALA A 61 3.12 11.32 -4.82
C ALA A 61 4.29 12.33 -4.74
N PRO A 62 4.38 13.13 -3.66
CA PRO A 62 5.33 14.23 -3.59
C PRO A 62 6.79 13.76 -3.61
N THR A 63 7.69 14.61 -4.07
CA THR A 63 9.14 14.45 -3.82
C THR A 63 9.58 15.42 -2.74
N VAL A 64 10.24 14.92 -1.70
CA VAL A 64 10.75 15.74 -0.58
C VAL A 64 12.22 15.47 -0.31
N ALA A 65 12.96 16.51 0.08
CA ALA A 65 14.35 16.38 0.50
C ALA A 65 14.43 15.85 1.94
N VAL A 66 15.29 14.85 2.18
CA VAL A 66 15.60 14.39 3.53
C VAL A 66 16.44 15.46 4.23
N PRO A 67 16.08 15.90 5.45
CA PRO A 67 16.83 16.94 6.15
C PRO A 67 18.22 16.44 6.56
N LYS A 68 19.24 17.26 6.32
CA LYS A 68 20.63 16.96 6.74
C LYS A 68 20.90 17.20 8.22
N HIS A 69 20.22 18.18 8.81
CA HIS A 69 20.46 18.63 10.19
C HIS A 69 19.25 18.50 11.10
N ALA A 70 18.05 18.75 10.57
CA ALA A 70 16.81 18.55 11.31
C ALA A 70 16.45 17.06 11.39
N LYS A 71 15.60 16.70 12.37
CA LYS A 71 15.06 15.35 12.47
C LYS A 71 14.14 15.06 11.28
N PHE A 72 14.31 13.90 10.65
CA PHE A 72 13.39 13.41 9.63
C PHE A 72 11.98 13.23 10.22
N ALA A 73 10.99 13.84 9.58
CA ALA A 73 9.58 13.69 9.92
C ALA A 73 8.96 12.59 9.04
N PRO A 74 8.59 11.43 9.60
CA PRO A 74 8.04 10.31 8.82
C PRO A 74 6.65 10.63 8.27
N LEU A 75 6.28 9.95 7.18
CA LEU A 75 4.94 10.03 6.62
C LEU A 75 3.92 9.44 7.62
N ALA A 76 2.96 10.26 8.04
CA ALA A 76 1.96 9.88 9.04
C ALA A 76 0.75 9.19 8.39
N ASP A 77 0.24 9.79 7.31
CA ASP A 77 -0.99 9.38 6.62
C ASP A 77 -0.73 8.34 5.54
N VAL A 78 -1.78 7.59 5.19
CA VAL A 78 -1.73 6.60 4.10
C VAL A 78 -1.38 7.29 2.79
N GLY A 79 -0.37 6.76 2.10
CA GLY A 79 0.13 7.36 0.88
C GLY A 79 1.54 6.90 0.59
N HIS A 80 2.20 7.62 -0.32
CA HIS A 80 3.62 7.45 -0.57
C HIS A 80 4.24 8.75 -1.04
N ARG A 81 5.56 8.85 -0.90
CA ARG A 81 6.35 9.98 -1.41
C ARG A 81 7.74 9.51 -1.77
N PHE A 82 8.36 10.23 -2.70
CA PHE A 82 9.76 10.08 -3.02
C PHE A 82 10.60 10.91 -2.06
N LEU A 83 11.70 10.33 -1.60
CA LEU A 83 12.66 10.95 -0.72
C LEU A 83 13.97 11.15 -1.50
N MET A 84 14.38 12.40 -1.67
CA MET A 84 15.69 12.73 -2.21
C MET A 84 16.71 12.82 -1.08
N THR A 85 17.80 12.06 -1.18
CA THR A 85 18.84 11.93 -0.15
C THR A 85 20.23 12.27 -0.71
N ALA A 86 21.26 12.33 0.14
CA ALA A 86 22.64 12.43 -0.34
C ALA A 86 23.17 11.13 -1.02
N GLN A 87 22.45 10.02 -0.89
CA GLN A 87 22.84 8.70 -1.41
C GLN A 87 22.04 8.26 -2.63
N GLY A 88 20.94 8.94 -2.94
CA GLY A 88 20.03 8.52 -4.00
C GLY A 88 18.57 8.85 -3.73
N VAL A 89 17.71 8.22 -4.51
CA VAL A 89 16.26 8.31 -4.38
C VAL A 89 15.76 7.13 -3.58
N PHE A 90 14.92 7.42 -2.60
CA PHE A 90 14.19 6.44 -1.80
C PHE A 90 12.69 6.65 -2.00
N ILE A 91 11.90 5.63 -1.66
CA ILE A 91 10.46 5.73 -1.56
C ILE A 91 10.04 5.47 -0.11
N GLU A 92 9.14 6.28 0.42
CA GLU A 92 8.48 6.05 1.69
C GLU A 92 7.01 5.76 1.42
N VAL A 93 6.52 4.62 1.89
CA VAL A 93 5.13 4.19 1.72
C VAL A 93 4.51 3.93 3.08
N ARG A 94 3.28 4.40 3.24
CA ARG A 94 2.45 4.20 4.42
C ARG A 94 1.14 3.53 4.03
N ARG A 95 0.83 2.44 4.72
CA ARG A 95 -0.49 1.77 4.76
C ARG A 95 -0.90 1.59 6.22
N PRO A 96 -2.18 1.31 6.53
CA PRO A 96 -2.61 1.10 7.91
C PRO A 96 -1.81 0.02 8.67
N TRP A 97 -1.21 -0.93 7.95
CA TRP A 97 -0.40 -2.01 8.50
C TRP A 97 1.11 -1.91 8.19
N LEU A 98 1.55 -0.96 7.35
CA LEU A 98 2.93 -0.90 6.83
C LEU A 98 3.49 0.52 6.90
N HIS A 99 4.73 0.65 7.37
CA HIS A 99 5.59 1.78 7.07
C HIS A 99 6.92 1.28 6.52
N VAL A 100 7.14 1.53 5.23
CA VAL A 100 8.35 1.11 4.52
C VAL A 100 9.10 2.31 3.95
N ILE A 101 10.42 2.27 4.06
CA ILE A 101 11.36 3.15 3.38
C ILE A 101 12.33 2.25 2.62
N GLN A 102 12.45 2.42 1.32
CA GLN A 102 13.30 1.56 0.49
C GLN A 102 14.09 2.40 -0.52
N GLN A 103 15.36 2.03 -0.75
CA GLN A 103 16.19 2.69 -1.76
C GLN A 103 15.72 2.28 -3.15
N LEU A 104 15.24 3.25 -3.94
CA LEU A 104 14.78 3.07 -5.31
C LEU A 104 15.96 3.12 -6.29
N ALA A 105 16.83 4.11 -6.13
CA ALA A 105 18.01 4.29 -6.97
C ALA A 105 19.15 4.89 -6.15
N LYS A 106 20.34 4.32 -6.26
CA LYS A 106 21.57 4.87 -5.65
C LYS A 106 22.23 5.86 -6.60
N HIS A 107 22.77 6.95 -6.08
CA HIS A 107 23.65 7.82 -6.86
C HIS A 107 24.99 7.13 -7.16
N ASN A 108 25.61 7.52 -8.28
CA ASN A 108 26.95 7.06 -8.62
C ASN A 108 27.95 7.50 -7.53
N ASP A 109 28.89 6.61 -7.18
CA ASP A 109 29.81 6.85 -6.06
C ASP A 109 30.72 8.07 -6.27
N THR A 110 31.06 8.38 -7.53
CA THR A 110 31.92 9.51 -7.94
C THR A 110 31.14 10.75 -8.41
N GLY A 111 29.80 10.70 -8.37
CA GLY A 111 28.94 11.79 -8.83
C GLY A 111 28.78 12.92 -7.80
N PRO A 112 28.26 14.09 -8.22
CA PRO A 112 27.87 15.14 -7.28
C PRO A 112 26.75 14.62 -6.36
N ARG A 113 26.83 14.99 -5.07
CA ARG A 113 25.82 14.61 -4.07
C ARG A 113 24.97 15.83 -3.68
N PRO A 114 23.63 15.73 -3.71
CA PRO A 114 22.78 16.77 -3.16
C PRO A 114 23.12 17.03 -1.68
N PRO A 115 23.00 18.28 -1.18
CA PRO A 115 23.31 18.62 0.21
C PRO A 115 22.20 18.21 1.20
N TYR A 116 21.53 17.09 0.94
CA TYR A 116 20.45 16.54 1.76
C TYR A 116 21.01 15.55 2.80
N GLY A 117 20.13 15.07 3.67
CA GLY A 117 20.46 14.04 4.65
C GLY A 117 20.44 12.63 4.08
N ASP A 118 20.84 11.70 4.93
CA ASP A 118 20.79 10.26 4.68
C ASP A 118 19.59 9.64 5.39
N ILE A 119 19.12 8.49 4.90
CA ILE A 119 18.10 7.69 5.56
C ILE A 119 18.37 6.21 5.33
N GLU A 120 18.08 5.40 6.34
CA GLU A 120 18.21 3.95 6.24
C GLU A 120 16.91 3.32 5.71
N PRO A 121 17.02 2.25 4.90
CA PRO A 121 15.87 1.41 4.60
C PRO A 121 15.20 0.90 5.88
N LYS A 122 13.87 0.82 5.84
CA LYS A 122 13.04 0.44 6.99
C LYS A 122 11.84 -0.35 6.52
N ILE A 123 11.49 -1.42 7.24
CA ILE A 123 10.21 -2.11 7.10
C ILE A 123 9.62 -2.26 8.50
N GLU A 124 8.46 -1.68 8.73
CA GLU A 124 7.76 -1.71 10.01
C GLU A 124 6.31 -2.14 9.79
N LEU A 125 5.91 -3.23 10.44
CA LEU A 125 4.58 -3.81 10.34
C LEU A 125 3.78 -3.45 11.60
N ALA A 126 2.54 -3.00 11.45
CA ALA A 126 1.69 -2.63 12.58
C ALA A 126 1.35 -3.83 13.48
N PHE A 127 1.29 -5.03 12.90
CA PHE A 127 1.16 -6.31 13.61
C PHE A 127 2.51 -6.87 14.10
N GLY A 128 3.59 -6.08 14.05
CA GLY A 128 4.91 -6.44 14.54
C GLY A 128 5.70 -7.34 13.58
N ARG A 129 5.57 -8.65 13.71
CA ARG A 129 6.35 -9.63 12.93
C ARG A 129 5.44 -10.43 12.01
N LEU A 130 5.97 -10.83 10.85
CA LEU A 130 5.25 -11.70 9.90
C LEU A 130 4.79 -13.03 10.53
N GLY A 131 5.46 -13.49 11.58
CA GLY A 131 5.07 -14.68 12.35
C GLY A 131 3.64 -14.63 12.91
N VAL A 132 3.06 -13.44 13.12
CA VAL A 132 1.66 -13.28 13.54
C VAL A 132 0.68 -13.82 12.49
N ALA A 133 1.09 -13.87 11.20
CA ALA A 133 0.27 -14.38 10.12
C ALA A 133 0.33 -15.91 9.96
N LEU A 134 1.21 -16.62 10.67
CA LEU A 134 1.41 -18.06 10.50
C LEU A 134 0.14 -18.90 10.66
N PRO A 135 -0.77 -18.65 11.62
CA PRO A 135 -2.01 -19.42 11.72
C PRO A 135 -2.88 -19.33 10.47
N PHE A 136 -2.92 -18.16 9.82
CA PHE A 136 -3.67 -17.97 8.58
C PHE A 136 -3.00 -18.67 7.39
N LEU A 137 -1.68 -18.63 7.33
CA LEU A 137 -0.90 -19.34 6.30
C LEU A 137 -1.03 -20.86 6.43
N GLN A 138 -1.07 -21.37 7.67
CA GLN A 138 -1.30 -22.78 7.98
C GLN A 138 -2.71 -23.21 7.59
N ALA A 139 -3.73 -22.41 7.92
CA ALA A 139 -5.11 -22.68 7.49
C ALA A 139 -5.24 -22.69 5.96
N PHE A 140 -4.64 -21.69 5.30
CA PHE A 140 -4.59 -21.63 3.84
C PHE A 140 -3.91 -22.86 3.23
N ALA A 141 -2.81 -23.35 3.82
CA ALA A 141 -2.12 -24.54 3.32
C ALA A 141 -3.03 -25.78 3.28
N GLU A 142 -3.87 -25.97 4.30
CA GLU A 142 -4.84 -27.08 4.32
C GLU A 142 -5.95 -26.89 3.28
N GLU A 143 -6.47 -25.67 3.12
CA GLU A 143 -7.44 -25.36 2.06
C GLU A 143 -6.86 -25.60 0.66
N ALA A 144 -5.62 -25.16 0.43
CA ALA A 144 -4.93 -25.32 -0.84
C ALA A 144 -4.64 -26.81 -1.17
N ARG A 145 -4.35 -27.65 -0.16
CA ARG A 145 -4.26 -29.11 -0.36
C ARG A 145 -5.60 -29.71 -0.74
N ALA A 146 -6.70 -29.26 -0.13
CA ALA A 146 -8.04 -29.73 -0.47
C ALA A 146 -8.48 -29.30 -1.88
N ALA A 147 -7.89 -28.22 -2.42
CA ALA A 147 -8.17 -27.70 -3.76
C ALA A 147 -7.37 -28.39 -4.88
N LEU A 148 -6.45 -29.30 -4.55
CA LEU A 148 -5.63 -30.00 -5.54
C LEU A 148 -6.49 -30.71 -6.61
N PRO A 149 -6.03 -30.74 -7.88
CA PRO A 149 -4.73 -30.25 -8.37
C PRO A 149 -4.72 -28.75 -8.73
N ASN A 150 -5.81 -28.03 -8.47
CA ASN A 150 -5.94 -26.64 -8.88
C ASN A 150 -5.31 -25.68 -7.88
N GLU A 151 -4.99 -24.48 -8.35
CA GLU A 151 -4.59 -23.38 -7.49
C GLU A 151 -5.74 -22.91 -6.58
N HIS A 152 -5.39 -22.38 -5.42
CA HIS A 152 -6.28 -21.74 -4.45
C HIS A 152 -5.76 -20.36 -4.09
N ALA A 153 -6.63 -19.45 -3.65
CA ALA A 153 -6.21 -18.10 -3.23
C ALA A 153 -7.02 -17.58 -2.05
N ALA A 154 -6.36 -16.80 -1.21
CA ALA A 154 -6.95 -16.15 -0.04
C ALA A 154 -6.23 -14.84 0.29
N TRP A 155 -6.93 -13.97 1.01
CA TRP A 155 -6.35 -12.76 1.56
C TRP A 155 -6.20 -12.83 3.07
N VAL A 156 -5.15 -12.22 3.59
CA VAL A 156 -5.07 -11.79 4.99
C VAL A 156 -5.13 -10.28 5.01
N VAL A 157 -6.12 -9.75 5.70
CA VAL A 157 -6.37 -8.31 5.80
C VAL A 157 -6.02 -7.81 7.18
N TRP A 158 -5.62 -6.56 7.28
CA TRP A 158 -5.48 -5.83 8.54
C TRP A 158 -6.77 -5.08 8.85
N ASP A 159 -7.34 -5.33 10.03
CA ASP A 159 -8.46 -4.57 10.60
C ASP A 159 -7.89 -3.47 11.50
N GLN A 160 -7.98 -2.21 11.07
CA GLN A 160 -7.44 -1.06 11.81
C GLN A 160 -8.18 -0.79 13.13
N GLN A 161 -9.46 -1.15 13.23
CA GLN A 161 -10.25 -0.91 14.44
C GLN A 161 -9.86 -1.90 15.53
N LYS A 162 -9.74 -3.19 15.17
CA LYS A 162 -9.35 -4.26 16.10
C LYS A 162 -7.84 -4.40 16.27
N LYS A 163 -7.06 -3.83 15.35
CA LYS A 163 -5.60 -3.93 15.27
C LYS A 163 -5.14 -5.39 15.18
N GLU A 164 -5.82 -6.16 14.35
CA GLU A 164 -5.53 -7.58 14.14
C GLU A 164 -5.54 -7.95 12.66
N LEU A 165 -4.94 -9.10 12.35
CA LEU A 165 -5.05 -9.72 11.05
C LEU A 165 -6.30 -10.61 11.01
N ALA A 166 -6.96 -10.66 9.86
CA ALA A 166 -8.12 -11.51 9.62
C ALA A 166 -7.99 -12.23 8.28
N TYR A 167 -8.40 -13.49 8.25
CA TYR A 167 -8.45 -14.29 7.03
C TYR A 167 -9.71 -13.97 6.23
N LYS A 168 -9.58 -13.83 4.91
CA LYS A 168 -10.69 -13.69 3.98
C LYS A 168 -10.52 -14.69 2.83
N ALA A 169 -11.42 -15.67 2.79
CA ALA A 169 -11.57 -16.55 1.64
C ALA A 169 -12.06 -15.75 0.42
N LEU A 170 -11.56 -16.10 -0.75
CA LEU A 170 -11.91 -15.43 -2.00
C LEU A 170 -12.92 -16.24 -2.79
N HIS A 171 -13.77 -15.56 -3.56
CA HIS A 171 -14.64 -16.22 -4.52
C HIS A 171 -13.84 -16.53 -5.79
N VAL A 172 -13.47 -17.79 -5.96
CA VAL A 172 -12.71 -18.26 -7.12
C VAL A 172 -13.68 -18.52 -8.28
N SER A 173 -13.55 -17.74 -9.36
CA SER A 173 -14.39 -17.88 -10.55
C SER A 173 -13.86 -18.94 -11.51
N LYS A 174 -12.53 -19.11 -11.57
CA LYS A 174 -11.86 -20.16 -12.34
C LYS A 174 -10.55 -20.54 -11.67
N ALA A 175 -10.29 -21.83 -11.56
CA ALA A 175 -9.01 -22.36 -11.12
C ALA A 175 -8.55 -23.51 -12.02
N THR A 176 -7.27 -23.55 -12.27
CA THR A 176 -6.55 -24.60 -12.99
C THR A 176 -5.25 -24.88 -12.24
N PRO A 177 -4.46 -25.90 -12.59
CA PRO A 177 -3.17 -26.15 -11.93
C PRO A 177 -2.07 -25.09 -12.15
N GLY A 178 -2.29 -24.10 -13.02
CA GLY A 178 -1.29 -23.06 -13.32
C GLY A 178 -1.89 -21.69 -13.58
N SER A 179 -3.14 -21.47 -13.18
CA SER A 179 -3.77 -20.15 -13.18
C SER A 179 -5.02 -20.17 -12.32
N ILE A 180 -5.23 -19.07 -11.61
CA ILE A 180 -6.43 -18.79 -10.84
C ILE A 180 -6.99 -17.41 -11.20
N THR A 181 -8.31 -17.30 -11.18
CA THR A 181 -9.04 -16.05 -11.30
C THR A 181 -10.06 -16.01 -10.18
N PHE A 182 -10.05 -14.92 -9.44
CA PHE A 182 -10.92 -14.73 -8.28
C PHE A 182 -11.42 -13.30 -8.21
N GLU A 183 -12.57 -13.12 -7.59
CA GLU A 183 -13.12 -11.80 -7.33
C GLU A 183 -12.40 -11.18 -6.11
N ARG A 184 -11.85 -9.99 -6.32
CA ARG A 184 -11.23 -9.20 -5.25
C ARG A 184 -12.35 -8.56 -4.41
N PRO A 185 -12.56 -8.96 -3.15
CA PRO A 185 -13.66 -8.44 -2.35
C PRO A 185 -13.45 -6.97 -2.03
N GLN A 186 -14.55 -6.20 -2.00
CA GLN A 186 -14.52 -4.85 -1.49
C GLN A 186 -14.27 -4.88 0.02
N LEU A 187 -13.15 -4.31 0.46
CA LEU A 187 -12.81 -4.21 1.87
C LEU A 187 -13.57 -3.05 2.53
N ALA A 188 -13.89 -3.21 3.82
CA ALA A 188 -14.43 -2.10 4.59
C ALA A 188 -13.40 -0.98 4.72
N ALA A 189 -13.82 0.26 4.99
CA ALA A 189 -12.92 1.41 5.06
C ALA A 189 -11.80 1.29 6.12
N HIS A 190 -11.97 0.44 7.14
CA HIS A 190 -10.97 0.15 8.17
C HIS A 190 -10.14 -1.10 7.88
N GLU A 191 -10.46 -1.83 6.81
CA GLU A 191 -9.73 -3.02 6.38
C GLU A 191 -8.72 -2.66 5.29
N SER A 192 -7.60 -3.35 5.26
CA SER A 192 -6.60 -3.19 4.21
C SER A 192 -5.94 -4.52 3.90
N LEU A 193 -5.79 -4.84 2.61
CA LEU A 193 -5.06 -6.03 2.18
C LEU A 193 -3.62 -5.95 2.71
N ALA A 194 -3.21 -6.96 3.48
CA ALA A 194 -1.86 -7.06 4.02
C ALA A 194 -1.07 -8.17 3.33
N ILE A 195 -1.69 -9.34 3.16
CA ILE A 195 -1.08 -10.49 2.50
C ILE A 195 -2.04 -11.04 1.45
N ASP A 196 -1.56 -11.19 0.22
CA ASP A 196 -2.22 -11.89 -0.86
C ASP A 196 -1.52 -13.24 -1.06
N ILE A 197 -2.27 -14.32 -0.94
CA ILE A 197 -1.73 -15.67 -0.90
C ILE A 197 -2.38 -16.50 -2.01
N HIS A 198 -1.58 -17.17 -2.82
CA HIS A 198 -2.05 -18.20 -3.74
C HIS A 198 -1.19 -19.46 -3.67
N SER A 199 -1.70 -20.56 -4.22
CA SER A 199 -0.97 -21.82 -4.33
C SER A 199 -0.66 -22.18 -5.77
N HIS A 200 0.38 -22.96 -6.01
CA HIS A 200 0.73 -23.58 -7.30
C HIS A 200 0.39 -25.08 -7.36
N GLY A 201 -0.49 -25.55 -6.46
CA GLY A 201 -0.82 -26.97 -6.34
C GLY A 201 0.42 -27.86 -6.17
N ASP A 202 0.64 -28.77 -7.12
CA ASP A 202 1.78 -29.70 -7.15
C ASP A 202 3.11 -29.00 -7.53
N GLY A 203 3.05 -27.86 -8.22
CA GLY A 203 4.22 -27.11 -8.65
C GLY A 203 4.92 -26.38 -7.50
N ALA A 204 6.23 -26.14 -7.61
CA ALA A 204 7.00 -25.41 -6.61
C ALA A 204 6.53 -23.95 -6.46
N ALA A 205 6.78 -23.34 -5.30
CA ALA A 205 6.48 -21.93 -5.06
C ALA A 205 7.49 -21.01 -5.76
N PHE A 206 7.00 -20.15 -6.65
CA PHE A 206 7.77 -19.08 -7.28
C PHE A 206 6.80 -17.97 -7.74
N PHE A 207 7.32 -16.80 -8.10
CA PHE A 207 6.54 -15.75 -8.76
C PHE A 207 6.78 -15.81 -10.27
N SER A 208 5.72 -15.99 -11.04
CA SER A 208 5.70 -15.94 -12.49
C SER A 208 5.71 -14.50 -13.03
N ASP A 209 5.84 -14.35 -14.34
CA ASP A 209 5.72 -13.04 -14.99
C ASP A 209 4.32 -12.44 -14.84
N GLN A 210 3.28 -13.28 -14.77
CA GLN A 210 1.92 -12.83 -14.49
C GLN A 210 1.82 -12.28 -13.06
N ASP A 211 2.38 -13.00 -12.07
CA ASP A 211 2.42 -12.51 -10.69
C ASP A 211 3.18 -11.20 -10.57
N ASN A 212 4.30 -11.06 -11.32
CA ASN A 212 5.07 -9.82 -11.38
C ASN A 212 4.23 -8.64 -11.92
N ALA A 213 3.44 -8.88 -12.98
CA ALA A 213 2.58 -7.87 -13.55
C ALA A 213 1.45 -7.48 -12.59
N ASP A 214 0.82 -8.46 -11.94
CA ASP A 214 -0.27 -8.24 -10.98
C ASP A 214 0.20 -7.50 -9.71
N ASP A 215 1.47 -7.64 -9.33
CA ASP A 215 2.06 -6.99 -8.16
C ASP A 215 2.72 -5.63 -8.45
N ALA A 216 2.90 -5.25 -9.72
CA ALA A 216 3.70 -4.08 -10.11
C ALA A 216 3.17 -2.73 -9.59
N GLY A 217 1.88 -2.63 -9.27
CA GLY A 217 1.26 -1.41 -8.70
C GLY A 217 0.87 -1.54 -7.22
N GLU A 218 1.04 -2.73 -6.63
CA GLU A 218 0.44 -3.06 -5.35
C GLU A 218 1.38 -2.75 -4.17
N VAL A 219 0.78 -2.58 -3.00
CA VAL A 219 1.49 -2.50 -1.71
C VAL A 219 0.92 -3.53 -0.77
N LYS A 220 1.51 -4.72 -0.80
CA LYS A 220 1.06 -5.93 -0.08
C LYS A 220 2.25 -6.88 0.09
N ILE A 221 2.10 -7.87 0.96
CA ILE A 221 2.96 -9.04 0.97
C ILE A 221 2.33 -10.06 0.02
N SER A 222 3.06 -10.50 -0.99
CA SER A 222 2.62 -11.63 -1.83
C SER A 222 3.27 -12.91 -1.33
N ALA A 223 2.50 -13.98 -1.27
CA ALA A 223 2.91 -15.28 -0.78
C ALA A 223 2.44 -16.40 -1.72
N VAL A 224 3.36 -17.29 -2.09
CA VAL A 224 3.05 -18.47 -2.90
C VAL A 224 3.39 -19.72 -2.09
N LEU A 225 2.45 -20.66 -2.00
CA LEU A 225 2.68 -21.99 -1.47
C LEU A 225 2.67 -23.01 -2.62
N GLY A 226 3.65 -23.89 -2.67
CA GLY A 226 3.77 -24.88 -3.73
C GLY A 226 4.29 -26.21 -3.23
N GLY A 227 4.28 -27.24 -4.09
CA GLY A 227 4.67 -28.60 -3.74
C GLY A 227 3.70 -29.23 -2.74
N LEU A 228 2.41 -29.01 -2.92
CA LEU A 228 1.37 -29.45 -2.00
C LEU A 228 0.86 -30.87 -2.29
N GLY A 229 1.19 -31.42 -3.46
CA GLY A 229 0.83 -32.76 -3.90
C GLY A 229 1.40 -33.89 -3.03
N GLU A 230 0.83 -35.08 -3.18
CA GLU A 230 1.28 -36.27 -2.47
C GLU A 230 2.75 -36.61 -2.83
N GLY A 231 3.60 -36.77 -1.82
CA GLY A 231 5.02 -37.06 -1.98
C GLY A 231 5.91 -35.89 -2.44
N ALA A 232 5.34 -34.70 -2.66
CA ALA A 232 6.10 -33.49 -2.96
C ALA A 232 6.75 -32.90 -1.70
N THR A 233 7.78 -32.07 -1.90
CA THR A 233 8.36 -31.26 -0.83
C THR A 233 7.72 -29.88 -0.84
N PRO A 234 6.95 -29.50 0.20
CA PRO A 234 6.31 -28.20 0.26
C PRO A 234 7.34 -27.06 0.25
N SER A 235 7.03 -25.99 -0.47
CA SER A 235 7.89 -24.82 -0.66
C SER A 235 7.08 -23.54 -0.54
N VAL A 236 7.76 -22.45 -0.20
CA VAL A 236 7.14 -21.12 -0.07
C VAL A 236 7.99 -20.03 -0.70
N ALA A 237 7.32 -19.03 -1.28
CA ALA A 237 7.95 -17.81 -1.76
C ALA A 237 7.20 -16.60 -1.21
N PHE A 238 7.92 -15.63 -0.64
CA PHE A 238 7.34 -14.41 -0.10
C PHE A 238 8.09 -13.18 -0.62
N ARG A 239 7.34 -12.12 -0.91
CA ARG A 239 7.89 -10.80 -1.19
C ARG A 239 7.02 -9.71 -0.62
N LEU A 240 7.64 -8.60 -0.21
CA LEU A 240 6.94 -7.34 -0.01
C LEU A 240 6.93 -6.58 -1.33
N CYS A 241 5.74 -6.29 -1.84
CA CYS A 241 5.52 -5.45 -3.01
C CYS A 241 5.39 -4.01 -2.56
N VAL A 242 6.16 -3.12 -3.17
CA VAL A 242 6.18 -1.68 -2.89
C VAL A 242 6.16 -0.93 -4.20
N LEU A 243 4.97 -0.80 -4.81
CA LEU A 243 4.77 -0.03 -6.05
C LEU A 243 5.73 -0.46 -7.17
N GLY A 244 5.85 -1.76 -7.39
CA GLY A 244 6.69 -2.35 -8.44
C GLY A 244 8.09 -2.75 -7.98
N MET A 245 8.48 -2.37 -6.77
CA MET A 245 9.66 -2.93 -6.12
C MET A 245 9.30 -4.23 -5.39
N PHE A 246 10.12 -5.26 -5.54
CA PHE A 246 9.97 -6.53 -4.86
C PHE A 246 11.10 -6.76 -3.86
N VAL A 247 10.77 -6.78 -2.57
CA VAL A 247 11.72 -7.09 -1.50
C VAL A 247 11.48 -8.54 -1.04
N PRO A 248 12.40 -9.48 -1.30
CA PRO A 248 12.24 -10.87 -0.88
C PRO A 248 12.12 -10.97 0.65
N LEU A 249 11.13 -11.72 1.13
CA LEU A 249 10.97 -12.01 2.55
C LEU A 249 11.33 -13.47 2.80
N LYS A 250 12.19 -13.72 3.78
CA LYS A 250 12.59 -15.07 4.16
C LYS A 250 11.61 -15.63 5.17
N VAL A 251 10.77 -16.57 4.72
CA VAL A 251 9.87 -17.35 5.56
C VAL A 251 10.26 -18.82 5.42
N PRO A 252 10.58 -19.51 6.53
CA PRO A 252 10.99 -20.90 6.45
C PRO A 252 9.73 -21.77 6.26
N ALA A 253 9.80 -22.73 5.33
CA ALA A 253 8.63 -23.53 4.92
C ALA A 253 8.08 -24.41 6.07
N ASP A 254 8.97 -24.88 6.96
CA ASP A 254 8.64 -25.66 8.15
C ASP A 254 7.81 -24.90 9.20
N ALA A 255 7.81 -23.56 9.17
CA ALA A 255 6.92 -22.75 10.01
C ALA A 255 5.46 -22.79 9.52
N ILE A 256 5.24 -23.09 8.23
CA ILE A 256 3.91 -23.13 7.60
C ILE A 256 3.43 -24.57 7.47
N PHE A 257 4.27 -25.48 7.01
CA PHE A 257 3.93 -26.88 6.87
C PHE A 257 4.44 -27.61 8.12
N LYS A 258 3.54 -28.18 8.91
CA LYS A 258 3.92 -29.08 10.00
C LYS A 258 4.81 -30.18 9.42
N VAL A 259 6.06 -30.23 9.86
CA VAL A 259 6.96 -31.36 9.56
C VAL A 259 6.38 -32.57 10.28
N PRO A 260 6.08 -33.69 9.60
CA PRO A 260 5.78 -34.93 10.29
C PRO A 260 6.96 -35.26 11.20
N GLU A 261 6.73 -35.45 12.50
CA GLU A 261 7.80 -35.91 13.39
C GLU A 261 8.41 -37.19 12.79
N PRO A 262 9.75 -37.32 12.75
CA PRO A 262 10.36 -38.58 12.35
C PRO A 262 9.88 -39.66 13.31
N ALA A 263 9.29 -40.71 12.74
CA ALA A 263 8.84 -41.90 13.45
C ALA A 263 9.98 -42.64 14.16
#